data_AF-A0A432Q6C3-F1
#
_entry.id   AF-A0A432Q6C3-F1
#
_cell.length_a   1.000
_cell.length_b   1.000
_cell.length_c   1.000
_cell.angle_alpha   90.00
_cell.angle_beta   90.00
_cell.angle_gamma   90.00
#
_symmetry.space_group_name_H-M   'P 1'
#
loop_
_entity.id
_entity.type
_entity.pdbx_description
1 polymer ?
#
loop_
_entity_poly.entity_id
_entity_poly.type
_entity_poly.pdbx_seq_one_letter_code
_entity_poly.pdbx_strand_id
1 'polypeptide(L)'
;MKLKLLVFGVIVALIVTGCSQKESQNSKVLGVKLAEDLKKAYNSTKSISGMENLTITENGKNYSDCVKFVIVKPNKVWMYDITHNAYLISNGTYTWVYDKNRNIVKVGKIKPEHPPDYAMYVNGLLTLFDVSYVGNKTFNGEVCKTLKIVPNSSTNLNVYGYMYIKNNKVKGIYFRLNNIVYNIVFKNVRYNVSVNNTTFNFTPPKGAKIYRIIEQVKIKSYRSIEEAQKHVQFKIVSPTYTAGYRLTGVYTYGSTVLLKYNNKNEVMLIRECNTSAFMTSMKNVKNVSIGNVTVYIWNNNGKTNAIFSVKGVSISISAPMNETQIIEVCRSMVS
;
A
#
# COMPACT_ATOMS: atom_id res chain seq x y z
N MET A 1 0.80 44.12 -64.16
CA MET A 1 1.53 42.94 -63.65
C MET A 1 1.98 43.24 -62.22
N LYS A 2 1.42 42.50 -61.24
CA LYS A 2 1.88 42.22 -59.86
C LYS A 2 2.15 43.42 -58.91
N LEU A 3 1.31 43.64 -57.86
CA LEU A 3 1.36 43.03 -56.50
C LEU A 3 2.35 43.83 -55.59
N LYS A 4 2.10 44.41 -54.40
CA LYS A 4 1.32 44.08 -53.18
C LYS A 4 1.39 45.32 -52.24
N LEU A 5 0.29 45.78 -51.64
CA LEU A 5 -0.05 45.69 -50.20
C LEU A 5 1.10 45.78 -49.18
N LEU A 6 1.09 46.82 -48.33
CA LEU A 6 1.37 46.72 -46.88
C LEU A 6 0.93 47.99 -46.12
N VAL A 7 -0.38 48.09 -45.89
CA VAL A 7 -0.94 48.80 -44.74
C VAL A 7 -1.21 47.72 -43.71
N PHE A 8 -0.35 47.56 -42.70
CA PHE A 8 -0.72 46.94 -41.43
C PHE A 8 0.42 47.07 -40.43
N GLY A 9 0.15 47.71 -39.30
CA GLY A 9 1.09 47.75 -38.21
C GLY A 9 0.73 48.84 -37.25
N VAL A 10 -0.24 48.56 -36.37
CA VAL A 10 -0.34 49.05 -34.98
C VAL A 10 -1.71 48.60 -34.41
N ILE A 11 -1.64 47.86 -33.28
CA ILE A 11 -2.71 47.47 -32.32
C ILE A 11 -3.70 46.34 -32.70
N VAL A 12 -3.27 45.07 -32.69
CA VAL A 12 -4.04 43.93 -32.07
C VAL A 12 -3.07 42.75 -31.82
N ALA A 13 -2.28 42.76 -30.75
CA ALA A 13 -1.43 41.58 -30.44
C ALA A 13 -0.98 41.41 -28.97
N LEU A 14 -1.69 41.93 -27.96
CA LEU A 14 -1.24 41.80 -26.55
C LEU A 14 -2.32 41.46 -25.51
N ILE A 15 -3.39 40.72 -25.84
CA ILE A 15 -4.36 40.26 -24.83
C ILE A 15 -4.74 38.77 -24.98
N VAL A 16 -3.77 37.87 -25.22
CA VAL A 16 -4.08 36.42 -25.25
C VAL A 16 -3.20 35.57 -24.31
N THR A 17 -2.08 36.09 -23.80
CA THR A 17 -1.26 35.33 -22.84
C THR A 17 -1.78 35.38 -21.40
N GLY A 18 -2.61 36.38 -21.06
CA GLY A 18 -3.16 36.57 -19.70
C GLY A 18 -4.39 35.71 -19.36
N CYS A 19 -5.11 35.16 -20.35
CA CYS A 19 -6.31 34.34 -20.09
C CYS A 19 -5.94 32.92 -19.65
N SER A 20 -4.96 32.29 -20.30
CA SER A 20 -4.59 30.90 -20.04
C SER A 20 -3.99 30.68 -18.65
N GLN A 21 -3.24 31.67 -18.13
CA GLN A 21 -2.59 31.57 -16.82
C GLN A 21 -3.58 31.86 -15.67
N LYS A 22 -4.51 32.81 -15.85
CA LYS A 22 -5.59 33.10 -14.89
C LYS A 22 -6.61 31.95 -14.80
N GLU A 23 -6.96 31.31 -15.92
CA GLU A 23 -7.84 30.14 -15.93
C GLU A 23 -7.21 28.94 -15.21
N SER A 24 -5.91 28.69 -15.42
CA SER A 24 -5.18 27.63 -14.73
C SER A 24 -5.09 27.85 -13.22
N GLN A 25 -4.84 29.10 -12.79
CA GLN A 25 -4.79 29.45 -11.37
C GLN A 25 -6.17 29.36 -10.70
N ASN A 26 -7.22 29.84 -11.36
CA ASN A 26 -8.59 29.73 -10.89
C ASN A 26 -9.04 28.26 -10.76
N SER A 27 -8.66 27.41 -11.72
CA SER A 27 -8.93 25.97 -11.67
C SER A 27 -8.31 25.30 -10.44
N LYS A 28 -7.06 25.64 -10.09
CA LYS A 28 -6.39 25.13 -8.88
C LYS A 28 -7.09 25.59 -7.61
N VAL A 29 -7.37 26.89 -7.48
CA VAL A 29 -8.05 27.47 -6.29
C VAL A 29 -9.42 26.83 -6.07
N LEU A 30 -10.22 26.69 -7.14
CA LEU A 30 -11.51 26.00 -7.07
C LEU A 30 -11.36 24.51 -6.72
N GLY A 31 -10.32 23.86 -7.23
CA GLY A 31 -10.01 22.46 -6.92
C GLY A 31 -9.72 22.24 -5.45
N VAL A 32 -8.86 23.08 -4.87
CA VAL A 32 -8.53 23.04 -3.43
C VAL A 32 -9.77 23.27 -2.57
N LYS A 33 -10.56 24.31 -2.88
CA LYS A 33 -11.80 24.60 -2.14
C LYS A 33 -12.77 23.41 -2.16
N LEU A 34 -12.96 22.78 -3.32
CA LEU A 34 -13.84 21.62 -3.43
C LEU A 34 -13.33 20.40 -2.65
N ALA A 35 -12.01 20.19 -2.60
CA ALA A 35 -11.39 19.14 -1.79
C ALA A 35 -11.52 19.43 -0.27
N GLU A 36 -11.40 20.68 0.15
CA GLU A 36 -11.64 21.11 1.55
C GLU A 36 -13.09 20.92 1.96
N ASP A 37 -14.05 21.32 1.10
CA ASP A 37 -15.49 21.13 1.33
C ASP A 37 -15.83 19.64 1.49
N LEU A 38 -15.23 18.77 0.66
CA LEU A 38 -15.34 17.32 0.80
C LEU A 38 -14.78 16.81 2.13
N LYS A 39 -13.59 17.26 2.51
CA LYS A 39 -12.94 16.87 3.77
C LYS A 39 -13.78 17.31 4.97
N LYS A 40 -14.34 18.52 4.94
CA LYS A 40 -15.24 19.04 5.97
C LYS A 40 -16.53 18.21 6.06
N ALA A 41 -17.15 17.89 4.92
CA ALA A 41 -18.34 17.04 4.87
C ALA A 41 -18.07 15.60 5.36
N TYR A 42 -16.91 15.04 5.02
CA TYR A 42 -16.47 13.76 5.56
C TYR A 42 -16.29 13.83 7.08
N ASN A 43 -15.56 14.83 7.58
CA ASN A 43 -15.25 14.95 9.01
C ASN A 43 -16.49 15.11 9.88
N SER A 44 -17.53 15.82 9.40
CA SER A 44 -18.80 15.96 10.12
C SER A 44 -19.69 14.70 10.09
N THR A 45 -19.40 13.74 9.21
CA THR A 45 -20.14 12.48 9.13
C THR A 45 -19.74 11.54 10.25
N LYS A 46 -20.71 11.10 11.06
CA LYS A 46 -20.50 10.15 12.18
C LYS A 46 -20.52 8.70 11.71
N SER A 47 -21.36 8.40 10.74
CA SER A 47 -21.53 7.05 10.19
C SER A 47 -21.83 7.09 8.70
N ILE A 48 -21.43 6.03 8.00
CA ILE A 48 -21.70 5.88 6.58
C ILE A 48 -21.97 4.42 6.24
N SER A 49 -22.87 4.18 5.30
CA SER A 49 -23.12 2.86 4.73
C SER A 49 -23.27 2.95 3.23
N GLY A 50 -22.86 1.91 2.52
CA GLY A 50 -23.04 1.85 1.08
C GLY A 50 -22.41 0.61 0.47
N MET A 51 -22.18 0.70 -0.82
CA MET A 51 -21.48 -0.32 -1.58
C MET A 51 -20.43 0.34 -2.46
N GLU A 52 -19.25 -0.24 -2.51
CA GLU A 52 -18.16 0.12 -3.40
C GLU A 52 -18.02 -0.96 -4.46
N ASN A 53 -18.01 -0.55 -5.73
CA ASN A 53 -17.65 -1.40 -6.85
C ASN A 53 -16.30 -0.93 -7.37
N LEU A 54 -15.30 -1.79 -7.30
CA LEU A 54 -13.97 -1.55 -7.84
C LEU A 54 -13.80 -2.38 -9.12
N THR A 55 -13.35 -1.74 -10.19
CA THR A 55 -12.86 -2.41 -11.39
C THR A 55 -11.38 -2.06 -11.56
N ILE A 56 -10.54 -3.08 -11.65
CA ILE A 56 -9.11 -2.97 -11.93
C ILE A 56 -8.87 -3.49 -13.33
N THR A 57 -8.29 -2.67 -14.20
CA THR A 57 -7.84 -3.09 -15.52
C THR A 57 -6.31 -3.10 -15.55
N GLU A 58 -5.73 -4.27 -15.78
CA GLU A 58 -4.28 -4.47 -15.89
C GLU A 58 -3.98 -5.30 -17.15
N ASN A 59 -3.14 -4.79 -18.04
CA ASN A 59 -2.75 -5.47 -19.28
C ASN A 59 -3.94 -5.98 -20.10
N GLY A 60 -5.03 -5.20 -20.17
CA GLY A 60 -6.26 -5.54 -20.89
C GLY A 60 -7.19 -6.53 -20.18
N LYS A 61 -6.81 -7.05 -19.00
CA LYS A 61 -7.67 -7.90 -18.17
C LYS A 61 -8.40 -7.07 -17.14
N ASN A 62 -9.67 -7.40 -16.92
CA ASN A 62 -10.51 -6.74 -15.92
C ASN A 62 -10.71 -7.66 -14.71
N TYR A 63 -10.47 -7.13 -13.54
CA TYR A 63 -10.82 -7.72 -12.25
C TYR A 63 -11.85 -6.81 -11.59
N SER A 64 -12.85 -7.39 -10.95
CA SER A 64 -13.87 -6.62 -10.24
C SER A 64 -13.97 -7.08 -8.80
N ASP A 65 -14.17 -6.11 -7.91
CA ASP A 65 -14.45 -6.33 -6.51
C ASP A 65 -15.70 -5.53 -6.12
N CYS A 66 -16.47 -6.07 -5.17
CA CYS A 66 -17.71 -5.49 -4.71
C CYS A 66 -17.81 -5.64 -3.20
N VAL A 67 -17.83 -4.50 -2.52
CA VAL A 67 -17.74 -4.45 -1.06
C VAL A 67 -18.93 -3.67 -0.52
N LYS A 68 -19.73 -4.30 0.34
CA LYS A 68 -20.71 -3.60 1.18
C LYS A 68 -20.03 -3.13 2.44
N PHE A 69 -20.33 -1.91 2.88
CA PHE A 69 -19.70 -1.35 4.07
C PHE A 69 -20.69 -0.59 4.95
N VAL A 70 -20.43 -0.62 6.26
CA VAL A 70 -21.03 0.22 7.29
C VAL A 70 -19.90 0.63 8.25
N ILE A 71 -19.72 1.93 8.43
CA ILE A 71 -18.61 2.49 9.19
C ILE A 71 -19.17 3.53 10.15
N VAL A 72 -18.79 3.42 11.42
CA VAL A 72 -19.15 4.35 12.49
C VAL A 72 -17.85 4.82 13.14
N LYS A 73 -17.60 6.13 13.06
CA LYS A 73 -16.37 6.71 13.59
C LYS A 73 -16.29 6.57 15.12
N PRO A 74 -15.08 6.39 15.68
CA PRO A 74 -13.80 6.40 14.99
C PRO A 74 -13.36 5.05 14.41
N ASN A 75 -13.91 3.93 14.88
CA ASN A 75 -13.25 2.63 14.76
C ASN A 75 -14.19 1.42 14.61
N LYS A 76 -15.49 1.63 14.40
CA LYS A 76 -16.44 0.55 14.16
C LYS A 76 -16.63 0.35 12.66
N VAL A 77 -16.39 -0.86 12.19
CA VAL A 77 -16.41 -1.22 10.77
C VAL A 77 -17.12 -2.54 10.60
N TRP A 78 -18.02 -2.61 9.63
CA TRP A 78 -18.56 -3.85 9.12
C TRP A 78 -18.46 -3.81 7.61
N MET A 79 -17.79 -4.79 7.03
CA MET A 79 -17.65 -4.92 5.60
C MET A 79 -17.82 -6.34 5.17
N TYR A 80 -18.46 -6.49 4.02
CA TYR A 80 -18.61 -7.75 3.34
C TYR A 80 -18.12 -7.61 1.91
N ASP A 81 -17.00 -8.25 1.66
CA ASP A 81 -16.44 -8.47 0.33
C ASP A 81 -17.22 -9.61 -0.32
N ILE A 82 -18.06 -9.25 -1.29
CA ILE A 82 -18.94 -10.18 -1.99
C ILE A 82 -18.12 -11.09 -2.90
N THR A 83 -17.11 -10.53 -3.57
CA THR A 83 -16.30 -11.25 -4.56
C THR A 83 -15.46 -12.34 -3.92
N HIS A 84 -14.80 -12.03 -2.80
CA HIS A 84 -13.94 -12.96 -2.07
C HIS A 84 -14.67 -13.70 -0.95
N ASN A 85 -15.97 -13.44 -0.75
CA ASN A 85 -16.81 -14.05 0.28
C ASN A 85 -16.16 -13.91 1.67
N ALA A 86 -15.79 -12.69 2.04
CA ALA A 86 -15.03 -12.41 3.25
C ALA A 86 -15.62 -11.24 4.04
N TYR A 87 -15.44 -11.27 5.37
CA TYR A 87 -15.82 -10.17 6.25
C TYR A 87 -14.58 -9.47 6.82
N LEU A 88 -14.66 -8.15 6.92
CA LEU A 88 -13.82 -7.35 7.82
C LEU A 88 -14.76 -6.68 8.84
N ILE A 89 -14.60 -7.01 10.11
CA ILE A 89 -15.46 -6.50 11.19
C ILE A 89 -14.57 -5.92 12.27
N SER A 90 -14.91 -4.74 12.78
CA SER A 90 -14.24 -4.13 13.92
C SER A 90 -15.27 -3.54 14.87
N ASN A 91 -15.16 -3.89 16.15
CA ASN A 91 -15.99 -3.30 17.21
C ASN A 91 -15.33 -2.07 17.86
N GLY A 92 -14.16 -1.67 17.37
CA GLY A 92 -13.34 -0.59 17.89
C GLY A 92 -12.23 -1.02 18.85
N THR A 93 -12.30 -2.23 19.39
CA THR A 93 -11.24 -2.82 20.22
C THR A 93 -10.53 -3.96 19.50
N TYR A 94 -11.31 -4.81 18.82
CA TYR A 94 -10.84 -5.95 18.06
C TYR A 94 -11.27 -5.80 16.60
N THR A 95 -10.42 -6.30 15.71
CA THR A 95 -10.72 -6.44 14.30
C THR A 95 -10.61 -7.90 13.90
N TRP A 96 -11.61 -8.39 13.18
CA TRP A 96 -11.71 -9.72 12.62
C TRP A 96 -11.69 -9.65 11.10
N VAL A 97 -10.88 -10.51 10.49
CA VAL A 97 -10.95 -10.84 9.06
C VAL A 97 -11.40 -12.28 8.95
N TYR A 98 -12.54 -12.52 8.34
CA TYR A 98 -13.09 -13.86 8.18
C TYR A 98 -13.18 -14.24 6.70
N ASP A 99 -12.37 -15.20 6.29
CA ASP A 99 -12.44 -15.86 4.98
C ASP A 99 -13.41 -17.04 5.10
N LYS A 100 -14.61 -16.89 4.52
CA LYS A 100 -15.66 -17.93 4.60
C LYS A 100 -15.34 -19.15 3.76
N ASN A 101 -14.64 -18.97 2.64
CA ASN A 101 -14.31 -20.07 1.73
C ASN A 101 -13.36 -21.07 2.40
N ARG A 102 -12.43 -20.56 3.23
CA ARG A 102 -11.46 -21.41 3.95
C ARG A 102 -11.86 -21.70 5.40
N ASN A 103 -12.95 -21.08 5.87
CA ASN A 103 -13.37 -21.07 7.26
C ASN A 103 -12.22 -20.63 8.22
N ILE A 104 -11.56 -19.52 7.88
CA ILE A 104 -10.42 -18.99 8.63
C ILE A 104 -10.75 -17.62 9.20
N VAL A 105 -10.57 -17.45 10.50
CA VAL A 105 -10.71 -16.16 11.19
C VAL A 105 -9.35 -15.67 11.67
N LYS A 106 -8.97 -14.46 11.27
CA LYS A 106 -7.84 -13.73 11.83
C LYS A 106 -8.38 -12.65 12.78
N VAL A 107 -7.89 -12.58 14.00
CA VAL A 107 -8.37 -11.62 15.02
C VAL A 107 -7.22 -10.93 15.74
N GLY A 108 -7.29 -9.62 15.95
CA GLY A 108 -6.28 -8.89 16.71
C GLY A 108 -6.80 -7.59 17.33
N LYS A 109 -6.06 -7.06 18.31
CA LYS A 109 -6.27 -5.72 18.89
C LYS A 109 -5.64 -4.65 18.00
N ILE A 110 -6.09 -4.59 16.76
CA ILE A 110 -5.61 -3.61 15.79
C ILE A 110 -6.67 -2.55 15.67
N LYS A 111 -6.31 -1.32 16.06
CA LYS A 111 -7.10 -0.14 15.69
C LYS A 111 -7.00 -0.01 14.17
N PRO A 112 -8.12 0.08 13.43
CA PRO A 112 -8.05 0.45 12.03
C PRO A 112 -7.52 1.89 11.98
N GLU A 113 -6.21 2.09 11.78
CA GLU A 113 -5.62 3.43 11.63
C GLU A 113 -6.16 4.11 10.36
N HIS A 114 -6.54 3.30 9.38
CA HIS A 114 -7.29 3.68 8.19
C HIS A 114 -8.37 2.63 7.95
N PRO A 115 -9.59 2.77 8.49
CA PRO A 115 -10.68 1.93 8.03
C PRO A 115 -10.79 2.14 6.51
N PRO A 116 -11.01 1.08 5.70
CA PRO A 116 -11.22 1.22 4.25
C PRO A 116 -12.60 1.84 3.98
N ASP A 117 -12.77 3.10 4.38
CA ASP A 117 -13.75 4.02 3.80
C ASP A 117 -13.08 4.87 2.71
N TYR A 118 -13.92 5.60 1.99
CA TYR A 118 -13.48 6.64 1.08
C TYR A 118 -12.69 7.78 1.77
N ALA A 119 -12.52 7.78 3.10
CA ALA A 119 -11.65 8.74 3.76
C ALA A 119 -10.19 8.49 3.46
N MET A 120 -9.79 7.28 3.10
CA MET A 120 -8.46 7.06 2.54
C MET A 120 -8.23 8.00 1.34
N TYR A 121 -9.24 8.14 0.47
CA TYR A 121 -9.17 9.03 -0.68
C TYR A 121 -9.34 10.51 -0.31
N VAL A 122 -10.22 10.85 0.65
CA VAL A 122 -10.51 12.25 1.02
C VAL A 122 -9.44 12.84 1.94
N ASN A 123 -8.95 12.08 2.93
CA ASN A 123 -7.95 12.56 3.90
C ASN A 123 -6.57 12.70 3.25
N GLY A 124 -6.22 11.81 2.32
CA GLY A 124 -4.96 11.85 1.58
C GLY A 124 -4.94 12.86 0.42
N LEU A 125 -6.10 13.40 0.03
CA LEU A 125 -6.27 14.15 -1.22
C LEU A 125 -5.34 15.36 -1.31
N LEU A 126 -5.37 16.23 -0.30
CA LEU A 126 -4.59 17.48 -0.28
C LEU A 126 -3.15 17.29 0.24
N THR A 127 -2.85 16.15 0.86
CA THR A 127 -1.50 15.86 1.37
C THR A 127 -0.62 15.19 0.32
N LEU A 128 -1.20 14.34 -0.53
CA LEU A 128 -0.45 13.53 -1.50
C LEU A 128 -0.57 14.05 -2.94
N PHE A 129 -1.57 14.88 -3.22
CA PHE A 129 -1.89 15.26 -4.59
C PHE A 129 -2.11 16.76 -4.74
N ASP A 130 -1.68 17.27 -5.89
CA ASP A 130 -2.18 18.51 -6.44
C ASP A 130 -3.56 18.27 -7.06
N VAL A 131 -4.51 19.15 -6.73
CA VAL A 131 -5.89 19.06 -7.22
C VAL A 131 -6.27 20.27 -8.05
N SER A 132 -7.04 20.05 -9.11
CA SER A 132 -7.61 21.12 -9.92
C SER A 132 -9.03 20.80 -10.37
N TYR A 133 -9.89 21.82 -10.39
CA TYR A 133 -11.25 21.69 -10.89
C TYR A 133 -11.25 21.74 -12.42
N VAL A 134 -11.76 20.69 -13.06
CA VAL A 134 -11.76 20.55 -14.54
C VAL A 134 -13.15 20.63 -15.14
N GLY A 135 -14.07 21.29 -14.44
CA GLY A 135 -15.46 21.45 -14.87
C GLY A 135 -16.39 20.33 -14.40
N ASN A 136 -17.59 20.33 -14.96
CA ASN A 136 -18.58 19.30 -14.72
C ASN A 136 -18.45 18.21 -15.79
N LYS A 137 -18.35 16.94 -15.37
CA LYS A 137 -18.34 15.79 -16.27
C LYS A 137 -19.45 14.82 -15.88
N THR A 138 -19.97 14.12 -16.88
CA THR A 138 -20.95 13.06 -16.64
C THR A 138 -20.23 11.80 -16.14
N PHE A 139 -20.71 11.25 -15.02
CA PHE A 139 -20.24 9.99 -14.45
C PHE A 139 -21.45 9.14 -14.09
N ASN A 140 -21.54 7.93 -14.68
CA ASN A 140 -22.69 7.03 -14.53
C ASN A 140 -24.06 7.71 -14.73
N GLY A 141 -24.18 8.53 -15.77
CA GLY A 141 -25.40 9.26 -16.11
C GLY A 141 -25.67 10.52 -15.27
N GLU A 142 -24.82 10.85 -14.28
CA GLU A 142 -24.98 12.05 -13.46
C GLU A 142 -23.92 13.11 -13.78
N VAL A 143 -24.34 14.36 -13.94
CA VAL A 143 -23.41 15.50 -14.01
C VAL A 143 -22.77 15.71 -12.63
N CYS A 144 -21.44 15.65 -12.58
CA CYS A 144 -20.64 15.75 -11.35
C CYS A 144 -19.56 16.84 -11.49
N LYS A 145 -19.33 17.61 -10.43
CA LYS A 145 -18.12 18.44 -10.30
C LYS A 145 -16.92 17.49 -10.32
N THR A 146 -15.94 17.77 -11.16
CA THR A 146 -14.80 16.86 -11.36
C THR A 146 -13.50 17.50 -10.91
N LEU A 147 -12.80 16.83 -10.00
CA LEU A 147 -11.41 17.12 -9.65
C LEU A 147 -10.49 16.26 -10.50
N LYS A 148 -9.47 16.87 -11.08
CA LYS A 148 -8.27 16.18 -11.54
C LYS A 148 -7.30 16.07 -10.37
N ILE A 149 -6.69 14.90 -10.22
CA ILE A 149 -5.80 14.54 -9.13
C ILE A 149 -4.47 14.09 -9.75
N VAL A 150 -3.38 14.74 -9.35
CA VAL A 150 -2.03 14.40 -9.78
C VAL A 150 -1.08 14.42 -8.59
N PRO A 151 -0.13 13.48 -8.49
CA PRO A 151 0.97 13.44 -7.53
C PRO A 151 1.57 14.83 -7.35
N ASN A 152 1.69 15.30 -6.11
CA ASN A 152 2.47 16.51 -5.86
C ASN A 152 3.97 16.19 -5.98
N SER A 153 4.81 17.22 -6.02
CA SER A 153 6.27 17.10 -6.21
C SER A 153 6.99 16.26 -5.15
N SER A 154 6.35 15.97 -4.02
CA SER A 154 6.91 15.13 -2.95
C SER A 154 6.67 13.62 -3.15
N THR A 155 5.91 13.24 -4.19
CA THR A 155 5.50 11.85 -4.44
C THR A 155 6.10 11.33 -5.75
N ASN A 156 6.91 10.27 -5.67
CA ASN A 156 7.49 9.58 -6.84
C ASN A 156 6.50 8.61 -7.52
N LEU A 157 5.20 8.88 -7.40
CA LEU A 157 4.15 8.01 -7.95
C LEU A 157 3.80 8.49 -9.36
N ASN A 158 3.76 7.58 -10.34
CA ASN A 158 3.17 7.88 -11.65
C ASN A 158 1.67 7.61 -11.60
N VAL A 159 0.96 8.49 -10.91
CA VAL A 159 -0.50 8.42 -10.73
C VAL A 159 -1.16 9.57 -11.49
N TYR A 160 -2.31 9.31 -12.07
CA TYR A 160 -3.18 10.34 -12.62
C TYR A 160 -4.62 9.93 -12.42
N GLY A 161 -5.48 10.83 -11.95
CA GLY A 161 -6.86 10.47 -11.68
C GLY A 161 -7.86 11.60 -11.74
N TYR A 162 -9.12 11.19 -11.61
CA TYR A 162 -10.28 12.05 -11.49
C TYR A 162 -11.15 11.60 -10.31
N MET A 163 -11.72 12.56 -9.59
CA MET A 163 -12.73 12.31 -8.58
C MET A 163 -14.01 13.04 -8.95
N TYR A 164 -15.12 12.30 -8.95
CA TYR A 164 -16.43 12.79 -9.37
C TYR A 164 -17.30 13.06 -8.15
N ILE A 165 -17.78 14.30 -8.04
CA ILE A 165 -18.39 14.83 -6.82
C ILE A 165 -19.78 15.40 -7.13
N LYS A 166 -20.77 15.01 -6.33
CA LYS A 166 -22.13 15.54 -6.41
C LYS A 166 -22.67 15.78 -5.00
N ASN A 167 -23.22 16.97 -4.74
CA ASN A 167 -23.76 17.37 -3.44
C ASN A 167 -22.76 17.14 -2.28
N ASN A 168 -21.50 17.53 -2.48
CA ASN A 168 -20.37 17.33 -1.54
C ASN A 168 -20.14 15.88 -1.12
N LYS A 169 -20.45 14.93 -2.02
CA LYS A 169 -20.27 13.50 -1.82
C LYS A 169 -19.52 12.91 -3.02
N VAL A 170 -18.59 12.00 -2.73
CA VAL A 170 -17.85 11.28 -3.77
C VAL A 170 -18.77 10.24 -4.39
N LYS A 171 -18.90 10.29 -5.72
CA LYS A 171 -19.68 9.32 -6.52
C LYS A 171 -18.80 8.25 -7.13
N GLY A 172 -17.57 8.60 -7.46
CA GLY A 172 -16.58 7.67 -7.93
C GLY A 172 -15.22 8.30 -8.10
N ILE A 173 -14.24 7.43 -8.32
CA ILE A 173 -12.85 7.79 -8.48
C ILE A 173 -12.31 6.96 -9.65
N TYR A 174 -11.57 7.64 -10.51
CA TYR A 174 -10.79 7.01 -11.55
C TYR A 174 -9.33 7.34 -11.27
N PHE A 175 -8.43 6.36 -11.27
CA PHE A 175 -7.01 6.65 -11.31
C PHE A 175 -6.24 5.59 -12.08
N ARG A 176 -5.17 6.02 -12.74
CA ARG A 176 -4.18 5.16 -13.38
C ARG A 176 -2.92 5.23 -12.54
N LEU A 177 -2.39 4.07 -12.18
CA LEU A 177 -1.08 3.89 -11.57
C LEU A 177 -0.27 3.01 -12.51
N ASN A 178 0.76 3.58 -13.16
CA ASN A 178 1.50 2.92 -14.23
C ASN A 178 0.54 2.37 -15.32
N ASN A 179 0.55 1.06 -15.56
CA ASN A 179 -0.29 0.39 -16.56
C ASN A 179 -1.60 -0.16 -15.98
N ILE A 180 -1.90 0.14 -14.71
CA ILE A 180 -3.09 -0.35 -14.01
C ILE A 180 -4.10 0.79 -13.88
N VAL A 181 -5.33 0.56 -14.29
CA VAL A 181 -6.44 1.50 -14.16
C VAL A 181 -7.39 1.01 -13.08
N TYR A 182 -7.75 1.89 -12.17
CA TYR A 182 -8.71 1.66 -11.10
C TYR A 182 -9.93 2.55 -11.35
N ASN A 183 -11.11 1.94 -11.34
CA ASN A 183 -12.39 2.62 -11.40
C ASN A 183 -13.21 2.22 -10.18
N ILE A 184 -13.52 3.19 -9.34
CA ILE A 184 -14.26 3.02 -8.09
C ILE A 184 -15.60 3.72 -8.24
N VAL A 185 -16.69 3.00 -7.99
CA VAL A 185 -18.05 3.54 -8.00
C VAL A 185 -18.69 3.31 -6.65
N PHE A 186 -19.15 4.38 -6.01
CA PHE A 186 -19.91 4.29 -4.77
C PHE A 186 -21.41 4.29 -5.06
N LYS A 187 -22.11 3.24 -4.61
CA LYS A 187 -23.55 3.02 -4.80
C LYS A 187 -24.31 3.06 -3.48
N ASN A 188 -25.52 3.62 -3.52
CA ASN A 188 -26.48 3.65 -2.41
C ASN A 188 -25.89 4.20 -1.09
N VAL A 189 -24.99 5.18 -1.20
CA VAL A 189 -24.29 5.71 -0.03
C VAL A 189 -25.22 6.57 0.83
N ARG A 190 -25.34 6.21 2.11
CA ARG A 190 -26.12 6.91 3.13
C ARG A 190 -25.20 7.38 4.25
N TYR A 191 -25.46 8.56 4.76
CA TYR A 191 -24.61 9.28 5.72
C TYR A 191 -25.40 9.50 7.02
N ASN A 192 -24.71 9.51 8.15
CA ASN A 192 -25.28 9.64 9.49
C ASN A 192 -26.41 8.63 9.75
N VAL A 193 -26.23 7.40 9.26
CA VAL A 193 -27.13 6.27 9.48
C VAL A 193 -27.11 5.81 10.94
N SER A 194 -28.28 5.50 11.49
CA SER A 194 -28.39 4.80 12.78
C SER A 194 -28.10 3.31 12.56
N VAL A 195 -27.17 2.75 13.32
CA VAL A 195 -26.72 1.36 13.19
C VAL A 195 -26.65 0.75 14.59
N ASN A 196 -27.20 -0.46 14.74
CA ASN A 196 -27.13 -1.17 16.01
C ASN A 196 -25.67 -1.57 16.31
N ASN A 197 -25.24 -1.40 17.56
CA ASN A 197 -23.90 -1.81 18.00
C ASN A 197 -23.63 -3.31 17.78
N THR A 198 -24.67 -4.15 17.79
CA THR A 198 -24.53 -5.60 17.54
C THR A 198 -24.01 -5.92 16.14
N THR A 199 -24.19 -5.02 15.16
CA THR A 199 -23.64 -5.16 13.79
C THR A 199 -22.11 -5.33 13.79
N PHE A 200 -21.43 -4.76 14.78
CA PHE A 200 -19.96 -4.76 14.86
C PHE A 200 -19.39 -5.90 15.71
N ASN A 201 -20.26 -6.74 16.28
CA ASN A 201 -19.83 -7.91 17.03
C ASN A 201 -19.71 -9.11 16.11
N PHE A 202 -18.64 -9.88 16.26
CA PHE A 202 -18.41 -11.08 15.47
C PHE A 202 -18.06 -12.26 16.36
N THR A 203 -18.81 -13.35 16.19
CA THR A 203 -18.51 -14.64 16.80
C THR A 203 -18.03 -15.58 15.68
N PRO A 204 -16.78 -16.08 15.75
CA PRO A 204 -16.30 -17.07 14.80
C PRO A 204 -17.27 -18.25 14.66
N PRO A 205 -17.61 -18.69 13.44
CA PRO A 205 -18.48 -19.84 13.27
C PRO A 205 -17.82 -21.14 13.76
N LYS A 206 -18.65 -22.14 14.05
CA LYS A 206 -18.20 -23.45 14.53
C LYS A 206 -17.18 -24.05 13.55
N GLY A 207 -16.07 -24.57 14.08
CA GLY A 207 -15.01 -25.20 13.30
C GLY A 207 -14.07 -24.24 12.56
N ALA A 208 -14.24 -22.92 12.72
CA ALA A 208 -13.32 -21.95 12.12
C ALA A 208 -11.90 -22.08 12.70
N LYS A 209 -10.88 -22.06 11.84
CA LYS A 209 -9.48 -21.97 12.27
C LYS A 209 -9.18 -20.53 12.68
N ILE A 210 -8.83 -20.32 13.94
CA ILE A 210 -8.61 -18.99 14.50
C ILE A 210 -7.11 -18.69 14.59
N TYR A 211 -6.66 -17.63 13.94
CA TYR A 211 -5.31 -17.08 14.05
C TYR A 211 -5.36 -15.75 14.78
N ARG A 212 -4.55 -15.60 15.83
CA ARG A 212 -4.38 -14.30 16.48
C ARG A 212 -3.36 -13.48 15.69
N ILE A 213 -3.81 -12.34 15.18
CA ILE A 213 -2.90 -11.29 14.73
C ILE A 213 -2.34 -10.66 16.00
N ILE A 214 -1.15 -11.10 16.36
CA ILE A 214 -0.39 -10.50 17.45
C ILE A 214 -0.15 -9.04 17.03
N GLU A 215 -0.45 -8.09 17.92
CA GLU A 215 -0.15 -6.67 17.73
C GLU A 215 1.21 -6.51 17.06
N GLN A 216 1.29 -5.58 16.09
CA GLN A 216 2.51 -5.15 15.38
C GLN A 216 3.74 -5.67 16.10
N VAL A 217 4.33 -6.75 15.59
CA VAL A 217 5.43 -7.42 16.25
C VAL A 217 6.46 -6.36 16.57
N LYS A 218 6.58 -5.96 17.85
CA LYS A 218 7.36 -4.78 18.23
C LYS A 218 8.78 -5.02 17.73
N ILE A 219 9.17 -4.27 16.71
CA ILE A 219 10.52 -4.31 16.19
C ILE A 219 11.38 -3.68 17.29
N LYS A 220 12.17 -4.50 17.96
CA LYS A 220 13.15 -4.03 18.93
C LYS A 220 14.48 -3.90 18.20
N SER A 221 15.10 -2.74 18.31
CA SER A 221 16.46 -2.51 17.85
C SER A 221 17.44 -2.72 19.00
N TYR A 222 18.59 -3.32 18.70
CA TYR A 222 19.67 -3.52 19.66
C TYR A 222 20.96 -2.89 19.14
N ARG A 223 21.87 -2.59 20.05
CA ARG A 223 23.17 -1.99 19.71
C ARG A 223 24.13 -3.03 19.14
N SER A 224 23.92 -4.31 19.44
CA SER A 224 24.80 -5.39 18.98
C SER A 224 24.08 -6.73 18.86
N ILE A 225 24.75 -7.71 18.25
CA ILE A 225 24.25 -9.08 18.11
C ILE A 225 24.18 -9.77 19.47
N GLU A 226 25.16 -9.51 20.35
CA GLU A 226 25.22 -10.07 21.71
C GLU A 226 24.04 -9.61 22.57
N GLU A 227 23.59 -8.37 22.38
CA GLU A 227 22.40 -7.85 23.05
C GLU A 227 21.13 -8.53 22.52
N ALA A 228 20.98 -8.62 21.19
CA ALA A 228 19.84 -9.30 20.57
C ALA A 228 19.78 -10.80 20.93
N GLN A 229 20.94 -11.44 21.07
CA GLN A 229 21.09 -12.86 21.42
C GLN A 229 20.39 -13.22 22.74
N LYS A 230 20.29 -12.27 23.69
CA LYS A 230 19.60 -12.45 24.99
C LYS A 230 18.08 -12.56 24.86
N HIS A 231 17.53 -12.19 23.70
CA HIS A 231 16.09 -12.09 23.47
C HIS A 231 15.54 -13.12 22.49
N VAL A 232 16.37 -14.05 22.00
CA VAL A 232 15.98 -15.10 21.06
C VAL A 232 16.40 -16.47 21.55
N GLN A 233 15.65 -17.50 21.17
CA GLN A 233 15.83 -18.88 21.61
C GLN A 233 16.76 -19.72 20.71
N PHE A 234 17.47 -19.07 19.79
CA PHE A 234 18.43 -19.72 18.89
C PHE A 234 19.71 -18.90 18.85
N LYS A 235 20.83 -19.55 18.50
CA LYS A 235 22.11 -18.86 18.32
C LYS A 235 22.09 -18.08 17.01
N ILE A 236 22.24 -16.75 17.08
CA ILE A 236 22.34 -15.87 15.92
C ILE A 236 23.62 -16.23 15.15
N VAL A 237 23.50 -16.34 13.83
CA VAL A 237 24.58 -16.72 12.93
C VAL A 237 24.99 -15.49 12.13
N SER A 238 26.05 -14.81 12.56
CA SER A 238 26.61 -13.67 11.83
C SER A 238 27.69 -14.09 10.83
N PRO A 239 27.74 -13.54 9.61
CA PRO A 239 28.83 -13.79 8.66
C PRO A 239 30.17 -13.27 9.17
N THR A 240 31.23 -14.04 8.96
CA THR A 240 32.63 -13.60 9.18
C THR A 240 33.20 -12.87 7.96
N TYR A 241 32.61 -13.04 6.77
CA TYR A 241 32.90 -12.29 5.55
C TYR A 241 31.65 -11.58 5.02
N THR A 242 31.74 -10.30 4.72
CA THR A 242 30.58 -9.46 4.35
C THR A 242 30.75 -8.71 3.03
N ALA A 243 31.76 -9.03 2.20
CA ALA A 243 32.04 -8.31 0.95
C ALA A 243 32.13 -6.77 1.11
N GLY A 244 32.67 -6.30 2.24
CA GLY A 244 32.83 -4.87 2.54
C GLY A 244 31.62 -4.20 3.21
N TYR A 245 30.51 -4.93 3.41
CA TYR A 245 29.36 -4.43 4.13
C TYR A 245 29.61 -4.39 5.65
N ARG A 246 29.17 -3.32 6.32
CA ARG A 246 29.31 -3.13 7.77
C ARG A 246 27.97 -3.26 8.46
N LEU A 247 27.95 -3.94 9.62
CA LEU A 247 26.73 -4.05 10.43
C LEU A 247 26.30 -2.65 10.89
N THR A 248 25.05 -2.29 10.61
CA THR A 248 24.47 -0.98 10.97
C THR A 248 23.18 -1.09 11.76
N GLY A 249 22.59 -2.30 11.85
CA GLY A 249 21.40 -2.50 12.66
C GLY A 249 21.16 -3.97 12.99
N VAL A 250 20.67 -4.20 14.21
CA VAL A 250 20.25 -5.51 14.70
C VAL A 250 18.83 -5.36 15.23
N TYR A 251 17.90 -6.14 14.68
CA TYR A 251 16.49 -6.05 15.02
C TYR A 251 15.91 -7.41 15.36
N THR A 252 15.00 -7.47 16.32
CA THR A 252 14.15 -8.65 16.55
C THR A 252 12.69 -8.30 16.34
N TYR A 253 11.96 -9.21 15.71
CA TYR A 253 10.51 -9.19 15.70
C TYR A 253 9.99 -10.63 15.84
N GLY A 254 9.33 -10.91 16.96
CA GLY A 254 8.80 -12.24 17.25
C GLY A 254 9.96 -13.20 17.50
N SER A 255 10.00 -14.33 16.80
CA SER A 255 11.12 -15.28 16.80
C SER A 255 12.12 -15.05 15.66
N THR A 256 12.12 -13.87 15.05
CA THR A 256 12.99 -13.53 13.92
C THR A 256 14.03 -12.49 14.31
N VAL A 257 15.26 -12.67 13.82
CA VAL A 257 16.33 -11.68 13.84
C VAL A 257 16.52 -11.12 12.43
N LEU A 258 16.75 -9.82 12.32
CA LEU A 258 17.15 -9.15 11.10
C LEU A 258 18.46 -8.39 11.37
N LEU A 259 19.51 -8.76 10.66
CA LEU A 259 20.78 -8.06 10.64
C LEU A 259 20.85 -7.20 9.38
N LYS A 260 21.08 -5.90 9.55
CA LYS A 260 21.21 -4.94 8.47
C LYS A 260 22.67 -4.54 8.33
N TYR A 261 23.21 -4.76 7.15
CA TYR A 261 24.54 -4.30 6.79
C TYR A 261 24.49 -3.29 5.64
N ASN A 262 25.33 -2.27 5.69
CA ASN A 262 25.42 -1.25 4.65
C ASN A 262 26.82 -1.21 4.03
N ASN A 263 26.87 -0.92 2.73
CA ASN A 263 28.08 -0.52 2.01
C ASN A 263 27.72 0.67 1.12
N LYS A 264 28.18 1.88 1.47
CA LYS A 264 27.73 3.13 0.82
C LYS A 264 26.18 3.22 0.83
N ASN A 265 25.55 3.24 -0.35
CA ASN A 265 24.09 3.30 -0.52
C ASN A 265 23.44 1.92 -0.69
N GLU A 266 24.23 0.84 -0.61
CA GLU A 266 23.76 -0.53 -0.77
C GLU A 266 23.47 -1.16 0.59
N VAL A 267 22.44 -2.03 0.62
CA VAL A 267 21.98 -2.69 1.84
C VAL A 267 21.94 -4.20 1.61
N MET A 268 22.62 -4.92 2.50
CA MET A 268 22.49 -6.37 2.68
C MET A 268 21.62 -6.62 3.91
N LEU A 269 20.61 -7.47 3.73
CA LEU A 269 19.74 -7.93 4.82
C LEU A 269 19.94 -9.42 5.03
N ILE A 270 20.17 -9.80 6.29
CA ILE A 270 20.21 -11.20 6.72
C ILE A 270 19.05 -11.41 7.70
N ARG A 271 18.15 -12.33 7.37
CA ARG A 271 17.03 -12.73 8.21
C ARG A 271 17.27 -14.13 8.75
N GLU A 272 17.08 -14.29 10.05
CA GLU A 272 17.25 -15.58 10.74
C GLU A 272 16.00 -15.93 11.54
N CYS A 273 15.55 -17.18 11.46
CA CYS A 273 14.49 -17.70 12.31
C CYS A 273 14.66 -19.19 12.62
N ASN A 274 14.11 -19.62 13.77
CA ASN A 274 14.12 -21.02 14.22
C ASN A 274 12.98 -21.87 13.63
N THR A 275 12.16 -21.31 12.75
CA THR A 275 11.14 -22.04 11.98
C THR A 275 11.68 -22.34 10.60
N SER A 276 11.48 -23.57 10.11
CA SER A 276 11.78 -23.93 8.73
C SER A 276 11.01 -23.00 7.78
N ALA A 277 11.73 -22.18 7.03
CA ALA A 277 11.11 -21.41 5.96
C ALA A 277 10.63 -22.38 4.87
N PHE A 278 9.32 -22.40 4.65
CA PHE A 278 8.70 -23.13 3.55
C PHE A 278 9.28 -22.65 2.21
N MET A 279 9.88 -23.57 1.45
CA MET A 279 10.16 -23.38 0.04
C MET A 279 8.88 -23.61 -0.76
N THR A 280 8.21 -22.54 -1.18
CA THR A 280 7.17 -22.63 -2.23
C THR A 280 7.76 -22.14 -3.54
N SER A 281 8.07 -23.10 -4.43
CA SER A 281 8.26 -22.94 -5.89
C SER A 281 8.84 -21.59 -6.35
N MET A 282 10.12 -21.36 -6.11
CA MET A 282 10.83 -20.22 -6.69
C MET A 282 11.32 -20.59 -8.10
N LYS A 283 11.07 -19.74 -9.09
CA LYS A 283 11.59 -19.92 -10.46
C LYS A 283 13.06 -19.47 -10.51
N ASN A 284 13.88 -20.14 -11.33
CA ASN A 284 15.30 -19.81 -11.57
C ASN A 284 16.21 -19.89 -10.33
N VAL A 285 16.00 -20.92 -9.49
CA VAL A 285 16.88 -21.20 -8.34
C VAL A 285 18.06 -22.07 -8.75
N LYS A 286 19.26 -21.66 -8.37
CA LYS A 286 20.48 -22.45 -8.44
C LYS A 286 20.77 -23.05 -7.07
N ASN A 287 21.17 -24.32 -7.05
CA ASN A 287 21.59 -25.01 -5.83
C ASN A 287 23.11 -25.03 -5.78
N VAL A 288 23.69 -24.59 -4.66
CA VAL A 288 25.13 -24.60 -4.41
C VAL A 288 25.39 -25.35 -3.10
N SER A 289 26.24 -26.37 -3.15
CA SER A 289 26.65 -27.09 -1.95
C SER A 289 27.81 -26.38 -1.28
N ILE A 290 27.66 -26.04 0.00
CA ILE A 290 28.71 -25.47 0.86
C ILE A 290 28.86 -26.39 2.07
N GLY A 291 29.90 -27.23 2.06
CA GLY A 291 30.03 -28.30 3.06
C GLY A 291 28.83 -29.25 2.99
N ASN A 292 28.16 -29.47 4.13
CA ASN A 292 26.95 -30.27 4.25
C ASN A 292 25.64 -29.46 4.09
N VAL A 293 25.73 -28.18 3.74
CA VAL A 293 24.58 -27.28 3.59
C VAL A 293 24.31 -27.04 2.10
N THR A 294 23.07 -27.24 1.68
CA THR A 294 22.59 -26.78 0.36
C THR A 294 22.09 -25.35 0.47
N VAL A 295 22.67 -24.47 -0.34
CA VAL A 295 22.28 -23.07 -0.47
C VAL A 295 21.50 -22.86 -1.77
N TYR A 296 20.33 -22.26 -1.67
CA TYR A 296 19.46 -21.93 -2.79
C TYR A 296 19.65 -20.46 -3.16
N ILE A 297 20.09 -20.19 -4.38
CA ILE A 297 20.47 -18.85 -4.85
C ILE A 297 19.61 -18.44 -6.04
N TRP A 298 19.12 -17.20 -6.05
CA TRP A 298 18.41 -16.63 -7.20
C TRP A 298 18.58 -15.12 -7.28
N ASN A 299 18.38 -14.58 -8.48
CA ASN A 299 18.45 -13.15 -8.74
C ASN A 299 17.04 -12.56 -8.92
N ASN A 300 16.79 -11.41 -8.30
CA ASN A 300 15.56 -10.64 -8.49
C ASN A 300 15.85 -9.14 -8.35
N ASN A 301 15.43 -8.33 -9.32
CA ASN A 301 15.50 -6.86 -9.29
C ASN A 301 16.88 -6.30 -8.89
N GLY A 302 17.95 -6.79 -9.52
CA GLY A 302 19.32 -6.33 -9.26
C GLY A 302 19.91 -6.77 -7.92
N LYS A 303 19.28 -7.72 -7.22
CA LYS A 303 19.79 -8.34 -6.00
C LYS A 303 19.95 -9.83 -6.17
N THR A 304 21.02 -10.36 -5.60
CA THR A 304 21.19 -11.80 -5.39
C THR A 304 20.64 -12.15 -4.01
N ASN A 305 19.93 -13.27 -3.95
CA ASN A 305 19.30 -13.77 -2.74
C ASN A 305 19.79 -15.18 -2.47
N ALA A 306 19.92 -15.55 -1.21
CA ALA A 306 20.27 -16.88 -0.77
C ALA A 306 19.35 -17.34 0.36
N ILE A 307 18.98 -18.62 0.37
CA ILE A 307 18.31 -19.28 1.50
C ILE A 307 19.03 -20.58 1.81
N PHE A 308 19.25 -20.84 3.09
CA PHE A 308 19.81 -22.10 3.57
C PHE A 308 19.43 -22.30 5.04
N SER A 309 19.79 -23.47 5.59
CA SER A 309 19.65 -23.74 7.01
C SER A 309 20.98 -24.25 7.58
N VAL A 310 21.38 -23.71 8.72
CA VAL A 310 22.59 -24.12 9.43
C VAL A 310 22.31 -24.13 10.93
N LYS A 311 22.75 -25.18 11.64
CA LYS A 311 22.60 -25.30 13.11
C LYS A 311 21.15 -25.10 13.61
N GLY A 312 20.16 -25.56 12.84
CA GLY A 312 18.73 -25.43 13.19
C GLY A 312 18.13 -24.03 12.95
N VAL A 313 18.88 -23.13 12.33
CA VAL A 313 18.43 -21.77 11.98
C VAL A 313 18.23 -21.67 10.47
N SER A 314 17.07 -21.19 10.05
CA SER A 314 16.80 -20.84 8.66
C SER A 314 17.28 -19.42 8.40
N ILE A 315 18.12 -19.27 7.38
CA ILE A 315 18.79 -18.03 7.02
C ILE A 315 18.35 -17.61 5.62
N SER A 316 18.03 -16.33 5.46
CA SER A 316 17.81 -15.70 4.16
C SER A 316 18.65 -14.43 4.03
N ILE A 317 19.36 -14.30 2.91
CA ILE A 317 20.22 -13.16 2.59
C ILE A 317 19.70 -12.49 1.33
N SER A 318 19.69 -11.16 1.29
CA SER A 318 19.38 -10.38 0.09
C SER A 318 20.30 -9.17 0.00
N ALA A 319 21.03 -9.03 -1.11
CA ALA A 319 21.96 -7.93 -1.31
C ALA A 319 22.23 -7.64 -2.81
N PRO A 320 22.56 -6.39 -3.19
CA PRO A 320 23.03 -6.05 -4.52
C PRO A 320 24.51 -6.43 -4.67
N MET A 321 24.78 -7.73 -4.80
CA MET A 321 26.12 -8.29 -5.00
C MET A 321 26.06 -9.37 -6.07
N ASN A 322 27.21 -9.82 -6.58
CA ASN A 322 27.23 -10.92 -7.54
C ASN A 322 27.13 -12.30 -6.86
N GLU A 323 26.96 -13.34 -7.66
CA GLU A 323 26.81 -14.71 -7.17
C GLU A 323 28.03 -15.20 -6.38
N THR A 324 29.24 -14.90 -6.85
CA THR A 324 30.47 -15.28 -6.14
C THR A 324 30.53 -14.66 -4.75
N GLN A 325 30.19 -13.37 -4.64
CA GLN A 325 30.18 -12.66 -3.36
C GLN A 325 29.15 -13.25 -2.39
N ILE A 326 27.92 -13.54 -2.84
CA ILE A 326 26.90 -14.09 -1.94
C ILE A 326 27.28 -15.51 -1.47
N ILE A 327 27.92 -16.31 -2.33
CA ILE A 327 28.41 -17.65 -1.98
C ILE A 327 29.47 -17.55 -0.89
N GLU A 328 30.41 -16.61 -0.97
CA GLU A 328 31.42 -16.40 0.08
C GLU A 328 30.79 -15.94 1.40
N VAL A 329 29.79 -15.05 1.35
CA VAL A 329 29.04 -14.66 2.56
C VAL A 329 28.37 -15.88 3.18
N CYS A 330 27.66 -16.70 2.39
CA CYS A 330 27.03 -17.93 2.87
C CYS A 330 28.07 -18.91 3.45
N ARG A 331 29.21 -19.08 2.78
CA ARG A 331 30.31 -19.95 3.25
C ARG A 331 30.81 -19.53 4.63
N SER A 332 30.98 -18.23 4.84
CA SER A 332 31.44 -17.65 6.11
C SER A 332 30.48 -17.82 7.29
N MET A 333 29.24 -18.24 7.02
CA MET A 333 28.20 -18.53 8.02
C MET A 333 28.03 -20.03 8.27
N VAL A 334 28.50 -20.86 7.33
CA VAL A 334 28.46 -22.33 7.43
C VAL A 334 29.69 -22.86 8.16
N SER A 335 30.87 -22.28 7.88
CA SER A 335 32.15 -22.56 8.57
C SER A 335 32.10 -22.16 10.04
#